data_AF-A0A0G1ZNI9-F1
#
_entry.id   AF-A0A0G1ZNI9-F1
#
_cell.length_a   1.000
_cell.length_b   1.000
_cell.length_c   1.000
_cell.angle_alpha   90.00
_cell.angle_beta   90.00
_cell.angle_gamma   90.00
#
_symmetry.space_group_name_H-M   'P 1'
#
loop_
_entity.id
_entity.type
_entity.pdbx_description
1 polymer ?
#
loop_
_entity_poly.entity_id
_entity_poly.type
_entity_poly.pdbx_seq_one_letter_code
_entity_poly.pdbx_strand_id
1 'polypeptide(L)'
;QFEDGVISVGTNIGTGSWKRDMYDCYIALKKPKTAEAQKEAFFSITAELGLDPEKMPVSRRPSYGCGGAMGPAQFIPTTWLLFKERVAKLTGHNPPSPWIVEDAFTASALYLADSGAASQTEVGEIRAAKAYISGSPNCSTSICRWYANTIVSLSRSIDRVL
;
A
#
# COMPACT_ATOMS: atom_id res chain seq x y z
N GLN A 1 -8.90 9.10 6.31
CA GLN A 1 -8.04 9.62 7.40
C GLN A 1 -8.24 11.13 7.51
N PHE A 2 -9.50 11.53 7.67
CA PHE A 2 -9.94 12.85 8.08
C PHE A 2 -10.89 12.52 9.23
N GLU A 3 -10.45 12.78 10.46
CA GLU A 3 -11.26 12.61 11.66
C GLU A 3 -11.29 13.98 12.33
N ASP A 4 -12.50 14.45 12.66
CA ASP A 4 -12.74 15.69 13.38
C ASP A 4 -12.06 16.95 12.78
N GLY A 5 -11.97 17.01 11.45
CA GLY A 5 -11.37 18.16 10.75
C GLY A 5 -9.84 18.20 10.79
N VAL A 6 -9.18 17.17 11.32
CA VAL A 6 -7.73 17.02 11.32
C VAL A 6 -7.33 15.91 10.36
N ILE A 7 -6.31 16.20 9.54
CA ILE A 7 -5.66 15.21 8.69
C ILE A 7 -4.95 14.21 9.62
N SER A 8 -5.51 13.01 9.78
CA SER A 8 -4.92 11.92 10.59
C SER A 8 -3.98 11.02 9.77
N VAL A 9 -3.44 11.56 8.66
CA VAL A 9 -2.62 10.80 7.72
C VAL A 9 -1.37 10.29 8.43
N GLY A 10 -1.18 8.97 8.40
CA GLY A 10 -0.04 8.30 9.03
C GLY A 10 -0.17 8.04 10.54
N THR A 11 -1.32 8.28 11.17
CA THR A 11 -1.52 7.91 12.58
C THR A 11 -1.94 6.44 12.76
N ASN A 12 -2.56 5.83 11.73
CA ASN A 12 -2.94 4.42 11.72
C ASN A 12 -2.13 3.65 10.67
N ILE A 13 -0.89 3.31 11.03
CA ILE A 13 0.07 2.56 10.20
C ILE A 13 0.03 1.04 10.44
N GLY A 14 -0.99 0.57 11.16
CA GLY A 14 -1.20 -0.82 11.53
C GLY A 14 -0.79 -1.15 12.96
N THR A 15 -1.39 -2.20 13.51
CA THR A 15 -1.12 -2.77 14.85
C THR A 15 -0.73 -4.25 14.78
N GLY A 16 -0.50 -4.75 13.57
CA GLY A 16 -0.08 -6.12 13.30
C GLY A 16 1.43 -6.29 13.33
N SER A 17 1.85 -7.56 13.29
CA SER A 17 3.25 -7.96 13.21
C SER A 17 3.53 -8.73 11.92
N TRP A 18 4.72 -8.58 11.35
CA TRP A 18 5.12 -9.28 10.13
C TRP A 18 5.01 -10.81 10.30
N LYS A 19 5.31 -11.33 11.49
CA LYS A 19 5.29 -12.77 11.76
C LYS A 19 3.86 -13.31 11.75
N ARG A 20 3.01 -12.81 12.64
CA ARG A 20 1.65 -13.34 12.83
C ARG A 20 0.70 -12.95 11.70
N ASP A 21 0.71 -11.67 11.32
CA ASP A 21 -0.33 -11.11 10.47
C ASP A 21 -0.03 -11.29 8.97
N MET A 22 1.24 -11.48 8.61
CA MET A 22 1.71 -11.66 7.23
C MET A 22 2.28 -13.07 6.99
N TYR A 23 3.40 -13.42 7.62
CA TYR A 23 4.11 -14.68 7.34
C TYR A 23 3.27 -15.92 7.68
N ASP A 24 2.87 -16.07 8.95
CA ASP A 24 2.08 -17.21 9.43
C ASP A 24 0.73 -17.30 8.71
N CYS A 25 0.15 -16.15 8.33
CA CYS A 25 -1.05 -16.13 7.51
C CYS A 25 -0.85 -16.78 6.15
N TYR A 26 0.20 -16.40 5.41
CA TYR A 26 0.48 -17.01 4.11
C TYR A 26 0.84 -18.50 4.24
N ILE A 27 1.52 -18.90 5.31
CA ILE A 27 1.75 -20.32 5.64
C ILE A 27 0.41 -21.05 5.83
N ALA A 28 -0.51 -20.51 6.63
CA ALA A 28 -1.83 -21.10 6.86
C ALA A 28 -2.66 -21.20 5.57
N LEU A 29 -2.46 -20.29 4.62
CA LEU A 29 -3.07 -20.34 3.28
C LEU A 29 -2.34 -21.28 2.31
N LYS A 30 -1.36 -22.07 2.77
CA LYS A 30 -0.51 -22.96 1.95
C LYS A 30 0.23 -22.22 0.83
N LYS A 31 0.69 -20.99 1.11
CA LYS A 31 1.47 -20.14 0.20
C LYS A 31 2.88 -19.85 0.75
N PRO A 32 3.72 -20.86 0.99
CA PRO A 32 5.04 -20.65 1.62
C PRO A 32 5.98 -19.78 0.79
N LYS A 33 5.96 -19.90 -0.54
CA LYS A 33 6.76 -19.05 -1.43
C LYS A 33 6.40 -17.57 -1.28
N THR A 34 5.12 -17.26 -1.15
CA THR A 34 4.66 -15.89 -0.90
C THR A 34 5.07 -15.42 0.50
N ALA A 35 4.93 -16.28 1.51
CA ALA A 35 5.33 -15.97 2.88
C ALA A 35 6.82 -15.58 2.95
N GLU A 36 7.69 -16.40 2.35
CA GLU A 36 9.13 -16.16 2.29
C GLU A 36 9.45 -14.87 1.53
N ALA A 37 8.89 -14.67 0.34
CA ALA A 37 9.14 -13.45 -0.44
C ALA A 37 8.75 -12.17 0.30
N GLN A 38 7.61 -12.16 1.01
CA GLN A 38 7.21 -10.99 1.80
C GLN A 38 8.11 -10.78 3.03
N LYS A 39 8.50 -11.86 3.71
CA LYS A 39 9.43 -11.79 4.86
C LYS A 39 10.80 -11.26 4.44
N GLU A 40 11.37 -11.81 3.38
CA GLU A 40 12.68 -11.40 2.85
C GLU A 40 12.67 -9.93 2.45
N ALA A 41 11.63 -9.49 1.72
CA ALA A 41 11.48 -8.09 1.37
C ALA A 41 11.32 -7.19 2.61
N PHE A 42 10.52 -7.59 3.60
CA PHE A 42 10.35 -6.84 4.85
C PHE A 42 11.66 -6.70 5.63
N PHE A 43 12.43 -7.78 5.73
CA PHE A 43 13.72 -7.78 6.40
C PHE A 43 14.77 -6.95 5.66
N SER A 44 14.77 -6.99 4.33
CA SER A 44 15.63 -6.12 3.53
C SER A 44 15.32 -4.64 3.78
N ILE A 45 14.05 -4.26 3.81
CA ILE A 45 13.62 -2.87 4.01
C ILE A 45 13.99 -2.39 5.42
N THR A 46 13.70 -3.19 6.43
CA THR A 46 14.01 -2.83 7.83
C THR A 46 15.51 -2.77 8.09
N ALA A 47 16.29 -3.70 7.52
CA ALA A 47 17.75 -3.65 7.61
C ALA A 47 18.34 -2.39 6.94
N GLU A 48 17.86 -2.04 5.75
CA GLU A 48 18.29 -0.84 5.02
C GLU A 48 18.00 0.45 5.81
N LEU A 49 16.87 0.50 6.51
CA LEU A 49 16.48 1.63 7.36
C LEU A 49 17.08 1.61 8.77
N GLY A 50 17.85 0.57 9.13
CA GLY A 50 18.39 0.40 10.49
C GLY A 50 17.32 0.16 11.57
N LEU A 51 16.18 -0.43 11.18
CA LEU A 51 15.02 -0.66 12.04
C LEU A 51 14.97 -2.11 12.54
N ASP A 52 14.43 -2.29 13.75
CA ASP A 52 14.14 -3.60 14.32
C ASP A 52 12.83 -4.16 13.72
N PRO A 53 12.86 -5.23 12.91
CA PRO A 53 11.67 -5.76 12.25
C PRO A 53 10.58 -6.23 13.23
N GLU A 54 10.94 -6.60 14.47
CA GLU A 54 9.97 -7.00 15.48
C GLU A 54 9.15 -5.82 16.03
N LYS A 55 9.64 -4.59 15.86
CA LYS A 55 8.99 -3.36 16.34
C LYS A 55 8.26 -2.60 15.25
N MET A 56 8.49 -2.95 13.98
CA MET A 56 7.90 -2.21 12.87
C MET A 56 6.45 -2.65 12.60
N PRO A 57 5.48 -1.70 12.62
CA PRO A 57 4.08 -2.04 12.46
C PRO A 57 3.74 -2.36 11.01
N VAL A 58 2.85 -3.34 10.87
CA VAL A 58 2.18 -3.68 9.62
C VAL A 58 0.67 -3.77 9.84
N SER A 59 -0.10 -3.82 8.75
CA SER A 59 -1.54 -4.03 8.83
C SER A 59 -1.86 -5.37 9.50
N ARG A 60 -2.90 -5.36 10.33
CA ARG A 60 -3.41 -6.56 11.00
C ARG A 60 -4.10 -7.47 9.99
N ARG A 61 -4.07 -8.78 10.24
CA ARG A 61 -4.77 -9.73 9.40
C ARG A 61 -6.29 -9.49 9.43
N PRO A 62 -6.96 -9.21 8.30
CA PRO A 62 -8.41 -9.14 8.25
C PRO A 62 -9.04 -10.55 8.20
N SER A 63 -10.36 -10.66 8.37
CA SER A 63 -11.06 -11.96 8.28
C SER A 63 -10.99 -12.61 6.90
N TYR A 64 -10.73 -11.82 5.85
CA TYR A 64 -10.79 -12.22 4.44
C TYR A 64 -9.42 -12.42 3.77
N GLY A 65 -8.31 -12.24 4.49
CA GLY A 65 -6.98 -12.26 3.87
C GLY A 65 -5.83 -12.18 4.86
N CYS A 66 -4.63 -11.89 4.36
CA CYS A 66 -3.44 -11.61 5.17
C CYS A 66 -3.28 -10.11 5.39
N GLY A 67 -2.64 -9.74 6.51
CA GLY A 67 -2.12 -8.40 6.74
C GLY A 67 -0.70 -8.27 6.16
N GLY A 68 0.11 -7.39 6.75
CA GLY A 68 1.50 -7.19 6.33
C GLY A 68 1.75 -5.94 5.49
N ALA A 69 0.72 -5.16 5.21
CA ALA A 69 0.86 -3.89 4.51
C ALA A 69 1.54 -2.86 5.41
N MET A 70 2.55 -2.16 4.90
CA MET A 70 3.37 -1.22 5.67
C MET A 70 2.88 0.20 5.48
N GLY A 71 2.89 0.96 6.59
CA GLY A 71 2.79 2.42 6.58
C GLY A 71 1.52 3.01 5.93
N PRO A 72 1.52 4.32 5.64
CA PRO A 72 0.34 5.04 5.15
C PRO A 72 -0.17 4.52 3.80
N ALA A 73 0.73 4.14 2.90
CA ALA A 73 0.38 3.63 1.57
C ALA A 73 -0.25 2.22 1.61
N GLN A 74 -0.10 1.49 2.71
CA GLN A 74 -0.56 0.11 2.84
C GLN A 74 0.00 -0.81 1.73
N PHE A 75 1.28 -0.65 1.38
CA PHE A 75 1.96 -1.55 0.45
C PHE A 75 2.51 -2.78 1.17
N ILE A 76 2.30 -3.96 0.58
CA ILE A 76 3.03 -5.16 1.01
C ILE A 76 4.53 -5.01 0.67
N PRO A 77 5.43 -5.66 1.44
CA PRO A 77 6.88 -5.50 1.29
C PRO A 77 7.40 -5.61 -0.14
N THR A 78 6.98 -6.63 -0.89
CA THR A 78 7.46 -6.80 -2.27
C THR A 78 7.02 -5.67 -3.20
N THR A 79 5.86 -5.06 -2.95
CA THR A 79 5.40 -3.90 -3.73
C THR A 79 6.26 -2.69 -3.45
N TRP A 80 6.61 -2.42 -2.19
CA TRP A 80 7.49 -1.29 -1.83
C TRP A 80 8.83 -1.33 -2.58
N LEU A 81 9.42 -2.52 -2.68
CA LEU A 81 10.69 -2.71 -3.40
C LEU A 81 10.63 -2.33 -4.88
N LEU A 82 9.45 -2.37 -5.52
CA LEU A 82 9.30 -1.94 -6.92
C LEU A 82 9.42 -0.42 -7.08
N PHE A 83 9.13 0.35 -6.03
CA PHE A 83 9.04 1.80 -6.10
C PHE A 83 10.15 2.52 -5.34
N LYS A 84 10.82 1.87 -4.37
CA LYS A 84 11.75 2.55 -3.45
C LYS A 84 12.81 3.42 -4.17
N GLU A 85 13.41 2.96 -5.26
CA GLU A 85 14.44 3.76 -5.97
C GLU A 85 13.85 5.02 -6.62
N ARG A 86 12.62 4.93 -7.17
CA ARG A 86 11.92 6.07 -7.74
C ARG A 86 11.45 7.05 -6.67
N VAL A 87 11.04 6.52 -5.51
CA VAL A 87 10.69 7.33 -4.34
C VAL A 87 11.92 8.10 -3.87
N ALA A 88 13.05 7.42 -3.64
CA ALA A 88 14.30 8.04 -3.20
C ALA A 88 14.72 9.20 -4.12
N LYS A 89 14.59 9.01 -5.43
CA LYS A 89 14.91 10.04 -6.42
C LYS A 89 13.99 11.26 -6.35
N LEU A 90 12.71 11.06 -6.04
CA LEU A 90 11.71 12.13 -6.03
C LEU A 90 11.63 12.88 -4.70
N THR A 91 11.80 12.18 -3.58
CA THR A 91 11.74 12.77 -2.24
C THR A 91 13.10 13.20 -1.71
N GLY A 92 14.19 12.66 -2.26
CA GLY A 92 15.55 12.90 -1.77
C GLY A 92 15.93 12.07 -0.54
N HIS A 93 15.00 11.30 0.03
CA HIS A 93 15.29 10.38 1.14
C HIS A 93 16.06 9.16 0.64
N ASN A 94 17.21 8.87 1.27
CA ASN A 94 18.05 7.74 0.89
C ASN A 94 18.63 7.05 2.14
N PRO A 95 18.11 5.88 2.55
CA PRO A 95 16.99 5.15 1.93
C PRO A 95 15.62 5.77 2.26
N PRO A 96 14.62 5.66 1.36
CA PRO A 96 13.25 6.10 1.64
C PRO A 96 12.51 5.08 2.52
N SER A 97 11.51 5.53 3.26
CA SER A 97 10.80 4.75 4.28
C SER A 97 9.31 4.61 4.00
N PRO A 98 8.72 3.38 4.04
CA PRO A 98 7.29 3.21 3.87
C PRO A 98 6.49 3.80 5.04
N TRP A 99 7.12 4.13 6.16
CA TRP A 99 6.48 4.74 7.33
C TRP A 99 6.60 6.27 7.38
N ILE A 100 7.30 6.88 6.41
CA ILE A 100 7.30 8.34 6.22
C ILE A 100 6.18 8.69 5.25
N VAL A 101 5.35 9.67 5.62
CA VAL A 101 4.16 10.07 4.86
C VAL A 101 4.54 10.50 3.44
N GLU A 102 5.54 11.36 3.28
CA GLU A 102 5.97 11.85 1.96
C GLU A 102 6.41 10.71 1.04
N ASP A 103 7.24 9.79 1.52
CA ASP A 103 7.70 8.64 0.75
C ASP A 103 6.56 7.68 0.40
N ALA A 104 5.66 7.42 1.35
CA ALA A 104 4.52 6.54 1.17
C ALA A 104 3.55 7.08 0.11
N PHE A 105 3.16 8.36 0.20
CA PHE A 105 2.27 8.97 -0.79
C PHE A 105 2.95 9.14 -2.15
N THR A 106 4.26 9.39 -2.18
CA THR A 106 5.03 9.37 -3.43
C THR A 106 4.99 7.98 -4.08
N ALA A 107 5.16 6.91 -3.31
CA ALA A 107 5.04 5.54 -3.79
C ALA A 107 3.63 5.23 -4.33
N SER A 108 2.58 5.65 -3.61
CA SER A 108 1.18 5.51 -4.05
C SER A 108 0.92 6.27 -5.35
N ALA A 109 1.43 7.49 -5.48
CA ALA A 109 1.29 8.29 -6.70
C ALA A 109 1.97 7.62 -7.90
N LEU A 110 3.19 7.10 -7.73
CA LEU A 110 3.90 6.35 -8.77
C LEU A 110 3.12 5.10 -9.18
N TYR A 111 2.61 4.34 -8.21
CA TYR A 111 1.82 3.13 -8.47
C TYR A 111 0.55 3.45 -9.27
N LEU A 112 -0.20 4.48 -8.87
CA LEU A 112 -1.44 4.89 -9.53
C LEU A 112 -1.16 5.39 -10.95
N ALA A 113 -0.09 6.18 -11.13
CA ALA A 113 0.34 6.69 -12.43
C ALA A 113 0.64 5.53 -13.39
N ASP A 114 1.48 4.58 -12.98
CA ASP A 114 1.84 3.39 -13.76
C ASP A 114 0.62 2.51 -14.06
N SER A 115 -0.39 2.54 -13.20
CA SER A 115 -1.62 1.75 -13.33
C SER A 115 -2.68 2.39 -14.24
N GLY A 116 -2.44 3.59 -14.75
CA GLY A 116 -3.27 4.26 -15.75
C GLY A 116 -3.72 5.67 -15.39
N ALA A 117 -3.53 6.12 -14.14
CA ALA A 117 -3.95 7.45 -13.71
C ALA A 117 -3.18 8.57 -14.43
N ALA A 118 -1.98 8.28 -14.96
CA ALA A 118 -1.20 9.23 -15.76
C ALA A 118 -1.94 9.72 -17.02
N SER A 119 -2.95 8.97 -17.50
CA SER A 119 -3.79 9.40 -18.62
C SER A 119 -4.75 10.54 -18.27
N GLN A 120 -4.97 10.81 -16.99
CA GLN A 120 -5.92 11.84 -16.51
C GLN A 120 -7.33 11.66 -17.10
N THR A 121 -7.75 10.40 -17.23
CA THR A 121 -9.11 10.03 -17.67
C THR A 121 -9.78 9.21 -16.59
N GLU A 122 -11.11 9.31 -16.49
CA GLU A 122 -11.89 8.48 -15.56
C GLU A 122 -11.62 6.98 -15.77
N VAL A 123 -11.45 6.55 -17.03
CA VAL A 123 -11.09 5.15 -17.35
C VAL A 123 -9.72 4.78 -16.77
N GLY A 124 -8.73 5.66 -16.89
CA GLY A 124 -7.39 5.48 -16.33
C GLY A 124 -7.41 5.42 -14.80
N GLU A 125 -8.19 6.29 -14.15
CA GLU A 125 -8.36 6.33 -12.70
C GLU A 125 -9.08 5.09 -12.17
N ILE A 126 -10.13 4.61 -12.85
CA ILE A 126 -10.80 3.35 -12.52
C ILE A 126 -9.83 2.18 -12.60
N ARG A 127 -8.98 2.13 -13.65
CA ARG A 127 -7.94 1.10 -13.78
C ARG A 127 -6.92 1.19 -12.65
N ALA A 128 -6.48 2.39 -12.30
CA ALA A 128 -5.56 2.61 -11.20
C ALA A 128 -6.15 2.19 -9.84
N ALA A 129 -7.41 2.53 -9.58
CA ALA A 129 -8.10 2.13 -8.36
C ALA A 129 -8.26 0.60 -8.26
N LYS A 130 -8.57 -0.08 -9.37
CA LYS A 130 -8.62 -1.55 -9.43
C LYS A 130 -7.25 -2.18 -9.18
N ALA A 131 -6.20 -1.62 -9.77
CA ALA A 131 -4.85 -2.08 -9.53
C ALA A 131 -4.48 -1.93 -8.06
N TYR A 132 -4.80 -0.80 -7.43
CA TYR A 132 -4.46 -0.54 -6.04
C TYR A 132 -5.01 -1.60 -5.07
N ILE A 133 -6.26 -2.03 -5.27
CA ILE A 133 -6.91 -3.01 -4.37
C ILE A 133 -6.56 -4.47 -4.71
N SER A 134 -6.12 -4.77 -5.94
CA SER A 134 -6.03 -6.15 -6.42
C SER A 134 -4.70 -6.55 -7.06
N GLY A 135 -3.81 -5.60 -7.29
CA GLY A 135 -2.61 -5.76 -8.11
C GLY A 135 -2.88 -5.83 -9.62
N SER A 136 -4.13 -5.68 -10.08
CA SER A 136 -4.48 -5.78 -11.51
C SER A 136 -5.40 -4.65 -11.98
N PRO A 137 -5.02 -3.86 -13.01
CA PRO A 137 -5.89 -2.83 -13.57
C PRO A 137 -7.11 -3.41 -14.30
N ASN A 138 -7.07 -4.69 -14.64
CA ASN A 138 -8.12 -5.41 -15.37
C ASN A 138 -9.03 -6.23 -14.44
N CYS A 139 -8.91 -6.07 -13.12
CA CYS A 139 -9.73 -6.83 -12.18
C CYS A 139 -11.24 -6.57 -12.41
N SER A 140 -11.97 -7.64 -12.68
CA SER A 140 -13.41 -7.62 -12.99
C SER A 140 -14.29 -8.15 -11.85
N THR A 141 -13.69 -8.56 -10.73
CA THR A 141 -14.43 -9.08 -9.57
C THR A 141 -15.33 -7.99 -8.96
N SER A 142 -16.39 -8.41 -8.27
CA SER A 142 -17.34 -7.47 -7.65
C SER A 142 -16.67 -6.55 -6.62
N ILE A 143 -15.69 -7.04 -5.86
CA ILE A 143 -14.97 -6.21 -4.88
C ILE A 143 -14.11 -5.13 -5.56
N CYS A 144 -13.44 -5.45 -6.68
CA CYS A 144 -12.66 -4.49 -7.44
C CYS A 144 -13.55 -3.40 -8.06
N ARG A 145 -14.71 -3.79 -8.59
CA ARG A 145 -15.69 -2.83 -9.14
C ARG A 145 -16.26 -1.93 -8.06
N TRP A 146 -16.68 -2.50 -6.93
CA TRP A 146 -17.20 -1.75 -5.79
C TRP A 146 -16.18 -0.74 -5.24
N TYR A 147 -14.93 -1.18 -5.03
CA TYR A 147 -13.86 -0.32 -4.53
C TYR A 147 -13.59 0.83 -5.51
N ALA A 148 -13.39 0.54 -6.79
CA ALA A 148 -13.12 1.57 -7.80
C ALA A 148 -14.27 2.59 -7.90
N ASN A 149 -15.53 2.13 -7.89
CA ASN A 149 -16.69 3.03 -7.91
C ASN A 149 -16.74 3.93 -6.67
N THR A 150 -16.40 3.39 -5.50
CA THR A 150 -16.35 4.16 -4.25
C THR A 150 -15.29 5.25 -4.32
N ILE A 151 -14.09 4.93 -4.80
CA ILE A 151 -12.99 5.89 -4.96
C ILE A 151 -13.34 6.98 -5.98
N VAL A 152 -13.90 6.62 -7.13
CA VAL A 152 -14.34 7.61 -8.13
C VAL A 152 -15.44 8.51 -7.57
N SER A 153 -16.40 7.95 -6.82
CA SER A 153 -17.44 8.74 -6.16
C SER A 153 -16.86 9.72 -5.15
N LEU A 154 -15.88 9.30 -4.36
CA LEU A 154 -15.20 10.14 -3.39
C LEU A 154 -14.39 11.25 -4.09
N SER A 155 -13.64 10.91 -5.15
CA SER A 155 -12.89 11.89 -5.96
C SER A 155 -13.82 12.98 -6.47
N ARG A 156 -14.94 12.60 -7.10
CA ARG A 156 -15.96 13.55 -7.58
C ARG A 156 -16.54 14.42 -6.47
N SER A 157 -16.67 13.92 -5.25
CA SER A 157 -17.16 14.74 -4.13
C SER A 157 -16.12 15.76 -3.67
N ILE A 158 -14.83 15.43 -3.75
CA ILE A 158 -13.72 16.33 -3.44
C ILE A 158 -13.61 17.41 -4.53
N ASP A 159 -13.68 17.01 -5.80
CA ASP A 159 -13.57 17.95 -6.94
C ASP A 159 -14.69 18.99 -6.96
N ARG A 160 -15.85 18.71 -6.33
CA ARG A 160 -16.96 19.65 -6.24
C ARG A 160 -16.77 20.73 -5.18
N VAL A 161 -15.86 20.51 -4.23
CA VAL A 161 -15.61 21.43 -3.10
C VAL A 161 -14.27 22.16 -3.21
N LEU A 162 -13.48 21.83 -4.23
CA LEU A 162 -12.29 22.58 -4.68
C LEU A 162 -12.69 23.64 -5.70
#